data_AF-A0A520Q9V5-F1
#
_entry.id   AF-A0A520Q9V5-F1
#
_cell.length_a   1.000
_cell.length_b   1.000
_cell.length_c   1.000
_cell.angle_alpha   90.00
_cell.angle_beta   90.00
_cell.angle_gamma   90.00
#
_symmetry.space_group_name_H-M   'P 1'
#
loop_
_entity.id
_entity.type
_entity.pdbx_description
1 polymer ?
#
loop_
_entity_poly.entity_id
_entity_poly.type
_entity_poly.pdbx_seq_one_letter_code
_entity_poly.pdbx_strand_id
1 'polypeptide(L)'
;MNCWLKTLIKTALSIVIFSKISFALADNEEPFIFTTNVKGDRVIVSAHVPAGYQSAVLEISNDVSRGWQPIVTGQMVGEEGVVTFNFPDIQSIGFMRVRAGYSTDIPNAPYNGPEYFKVDPGFYIFPEYEDADAPPFGLNPVWSLNQSKKIGHLLNRIGYGPQLDDVTQIEKMGIEPYIESQLSSDSLPWQNNQNLEEKESSLFYQYEPTEDKLYVEEGEIWKYFKGTKEPPVNWIKSEFNDSEWEVGQSGFGYGDSDDRTKLSDMRFYEKTPNDPGQTGYLSLYIRRSFQMRNVEDIEKLILRVDYDDGFVAYLNGQEVTRANIEGIPKYNSKAKKGHEAGSPKDFDISEKLNLLNNGNNVLAIQVHNDKITSNDLTIIPELLQQTKLDIPPVKRIKDIKALQQLIHLRGIYSRRQLQTVLGEFWENHFTTDYDKLVEHLEDLE
;
A
#
# COMPACT_ATOMS: atom_id res chain seq x y z
N MET A 1 77.86 -9.83 -7.04
CA MET A 1 78.88 -8.77 -7.23
C MET A 1 78.76 -7.76 -6.08
N ASN A 2 79.86 -7.07 -5.80
CA ASN A 2 79.98 -5.86 -4.96
C ASN A 2 79.01 -4.74 -5.45
N CYS A 3 78.58 -3.73 -4.68
CA CYS A 3 78.81 -3.35 -3.27
C CYS A 3 77.65 -2.45 -2.75
N TRP A 4 77.53 -2.30 -1.42
CA TRP A 4 77.18 -1.11 -0.58
C TRP A 4 76.75 0.20 -1.31
N LEU A 5 75.80 1.04 -0.87
CA LEU A 5 75.44 1.64 0.45
C LEU A 5 73.95 2.13 0.40
N LYS A 6 73.18 2.52 1.46
CA LYS A 6 73.18 2.31 2.94
C LYS A 6 71.79 2.69 3.57
N THR A 7 71.38 1.98 4.64
CA THR A 7 70.77 2.38 5.96
C THR A 7 70.18 3.80 6.21
N LEU A 8 69.23 4.09 7.12
CA LEU A 8 68.39 3.43 8.18
C LEU A 8 67.41 4.54 8.72
N ILE A 9 66.38 4.41 9.60
CA ILE A 9 65.69 3.36 10.40
C ILE A 9 64.16 3.60 10.28
N LYS A 10 63.30 2.57 10.11
CA LYS A 10 62.08 2.30 10.96
C LYS A 10 61.24 1.11 10.47
N THR A 11 61.08 0.12 11.35
CA THR A 11 60.20 -1.04 11.20
C THR A 11 58.75 -0.69 11.49
N ALA A 12 57.84 -0.97 10.56
CA ALA A 12 56.42 -1.18 10.85
C ALA A 12 56.18 -2.68 10.99
N LEU A 13 55.81 -3.14 12.20
CA LEU A 13 55.41 -4.52 12.45
C LEU A 13 53.91 -4.53 12.77
N SER A 14 53.10 -5.11 11.88
CA SER A 14 51.65 -5.06 11.99
C SER A 14 51.13 -5.94 13.13
N ILE A 15 50.57 -5.31 14.16
CA ILE A 15 49.71 -5.99 15.15
C ILE A 15 48.27 -5.57 14.85
N VAL A 16 47.48 -6.50 14.30
CA VAL A 16 46.05 -6.27 14.03
C VAL A 16 45.28 -6.42 15.33
N ILE A 17 45.03 -5.31 16.02
CA ILE A 17 44.10 -5.27 17.14
C ILE A 17 42.69 -5.06 16.56
N PHE A 18 41.81 -6.05 16.72
CA PHE A 18 40.37 -5.87 16.53
C PHE A 18 39.80 -5.04 17.69
N SER A 19 40.02 -3.73 17.66
CA SER A 19 39.25 -2.81 18.48
C SER A 19 37.82 -2.79 17.96
N LYS A 20 36.89 -3.44 18.67
CA LYS A 20 35.48 -3.03 18.61
C LYS A 20 35.46 -1.54 18.91
N ILE A 21 34.96 -0.72 17.97
CA ILE A 21 34.65 0.68 18.26
C ILE A 21 33.35 0.67 19.05
N SER A 22 33.47 0.36 20.34
CA SER A 22 32.44 0.67 21.31
C SER A 22 32.37 2.19 21.41
N PHE A 23 31.47 2.79 20.63
CA PHE A 23 30.90 4.08 20.99
C PHE A 23 30.17 3.90 22.32
N ALA A 24 30.91 4.10 23.41
CA ALA A 24 30.31 4.35 24.71
C ALA A 24 29.64 5.72 24.64
N LEU A 25 28.39 5.73 24.16
CA LEU A 25 27.47 6.82 24.45
C LEU A 25 27.37 6.88 25.98
N ALA A 26 27.80 8.00 26.55
CA ALA A 26 27.63 8.22 27.97
C ALA A 26 26.15 8.54 28.21
N ASP A 27 25.43 7.61 28.83
CA ASP A 27 24.25 7.95 29.63
C ASP A 27 24.75 8.89 30.73
N ASN A 28 24.60 10.19 30.49
CA ASN A 28 25.27 11.22 31.27
C ASN A 28 24.46 11.52 32.54
N GLU A 29 24.59 10.63 33.52
CA GLU A 29 23.90 10.70 34.82
C GLU A 29 24.27 11.96 35.63
N GLU A 30 25.36 12.66 35.29
CA GLU A 30 25.78 13.89 35.97
C GLU A 30 25.22 15.17 35.30
N PRO A 31 24.76 16.16 36.08
CA PRO A 31 24.28 17.43 35.56
C PRO A 31 25.44 18.27 34.98
N PHE A 32 25.20 19.00 33.89
CA PHE A 32 26.24 19.77 33.21
C PHE A 32 25.76 21.15 32.75
N ILE A 33 26.66 22.14 32.78
CA ILE A 33 26.43 23.48 32.24
C ILE A 33 26.67 23.43 30.72
N PHE A 34 25.73 23.97 29.93
CA PHE A 34 25.83 24.00 28.46
C PHE A 34 25.77 25.41 27.86
N THR A 35 25.29 26.41 28.59
CA THR A 35 25.50 27.83 28.24
C THR A 35 25.87 28.67 29.47
N THR A 36 26.64 29.73 29.22
CA THR A 36 26.87 30.84 30.14
C THR A 36 26.86 32.11 29.30
N ASN A 37 26.04 33.09 29.65
CA ASN A 37 25.85 34.33 28.91
C ASN A 37 25.75 35.52 29.91
N VAL A 38 26.21 36.70 29.51
CA VAL A 38 26.17 37.92 30.34
C VAL A 38 25.29 38.95 29.65
N LYS A 39 24.20 39.34 30.30
CA LYS A 39 23.18 40.23 29.74
C LYS A 39 22.98 41.44 30.66
N GLY A 40 23.66 42.53 30.35
CA GLY A 40 23.71 43.71 31.21
C GLY A 40 24.57 43.44 32.43
N ASP A 41 23.98 43.54 33.62
CA ASP A 41 24.60 43.31 34.93
C ASP A 41 24.34 41.90 35.48
N ARG A 42 23.82 40.96 34.68
CA ARG A 42 23.46 39.60 35.10
C ARG A 42 24.14 38.50 34.29
N VAL A 43 24.63 37.49 35.00
CA VAL A 43 25.10 36.21 34.44
C VAL A 43 23.93 35.24 34.41
N ILE A 44 23.71 34.63 33.25
CA ILE A 44 22.71 33.60 33.00
C ILE A 44 23.45 32.31 32.65
N VAL A 45 23.24 31.25 33.42
CA VAL A 45 23.85 29.93 33.25
C VAL A 45 22.75 28.91 33.05
N SER A 46 22.74 28.20 31.92
CA SER A 46 21.82 27.08 31.69
C SER A 46 22.55 25.75 31.87
N ALA A 47 21.96 24.88 32.68
CA ALA A 47 22.43 23.53 32.93
C ALA A 47 21.33 22.51 32.63
N HIS A 48 21.73 21.34 32.12
CA HIS A 48 20.88 20.16 32.08
C HIS A 48 20.99 19.43 33.41
N VAL A 49 19.84 18.99 33.94
CA VAL A 49 19.77 18.17 35.15
C VAL A 49 18.93 16.92 34.84
N PRO A 50 19.51 15.71 34.95
CA PRO A 50 18.80 14.46 34.74
C PRO A 50 17.62 14.22 35.69
N ALA A 51 16.76 13.26 35.35
CA ALA A 51 15.66 12.83 36.21
C ALA A 51 16.18 12.24 37.55
N GLY A 52 15.34 12.32 38.58
CA GLY A 52 15.62 11.83 39.93
C GLY A 52 16.16 12.90 40.90
N TYR A 53 16.69 14.01 40.41
CA TYR A 53 17.17 15.11 41.24
C TYR A 53 16.04 16.07 41.68
N GLN A 54 15.98 16.37 42.98
CA GLN A 54 14.98 17.22 43.63
C GLN A 54 15.51 18.61 44.00
N SER A 55 16.79 18.88 43.75
CA SER A 55 17.40 20.20 43.88
C SER A 55 18.58 20.36 42.92
N ALA A 56 18.86 21.61 42.57
CA ALA A 56 20.06 21.98 41.82
C ALA A 56 20.71 23.26 42.40
N VAL A 57 22.04 23.27 42.35
CA VAL A 57 22.91 24.26 42.97
C VAL A 57 23.96 24.69 41.94
N LEU A 58 24.07 25.99 41.71
CA LEU A 58 25.24 26.56 41.04
C LEU A 58 26.28 26.93 42.10
N GLU A 59 27.46 26.34 42.02
CA GLU A 59 28.62 26.68 42.84
C GLU A 59 29.69 27.40 41.99
N ILE A 60 30.35 28.40 42.59
CA ILE A 60 31.44 29.16 41.99
C ILE A 60 32.75 28.99 42.77
N SER A 61 33.88 29.13 42.10
CA SER A 61 35.19 29.27 42.74
C SER A 61 36.18 30.05 41.86
N ASN A 62 37.27 30.53 42.46
CA ASN A 62 38.45 31.03 41.77
C ASN A 62 39.63 30.02 41.79
N ASP A 63 39.40 28.81 42.31
CA ASP A 63 40.33 27.68 42.36
C ASP A 63 39.52 26.39 42.14
N VAL A 64 39.84 25.59 41.12
CA VAL A 64 39.10 24.35 40.79
C VAL A 64 39.12 23.35 41.94
N SER A 65 40.17 23.36 42.76
CA SER A 65 40.42 22.34 43.80
C SER A 65 39.67 22.59 45.12
N ARG A 66 39.24 23.83 45.41
CA ARG A 66 38.76 24.25 46.74
C ARG A 66 38.04 25.60 46.68
N GLY A 67 37.38 26.00 47.77
CA GLY A 67 36.76 27.32 47.87
C GLY A 67 35.43 27.47 47.14
N TRP A 68 34.86 26.37 46.64
CA TRP A 68 33.52 26.31 46.05
C TRP A 68 32.46 26.83 47.01
N GLN A 69 31.66 27.81 46.57
CA GLN A 69 30.54 28.40 47.32
C GLN A 69 29.26 28.36 46.49
N PRO A 70 28.11 27.93 47.06
CA PRO A 70 26.80 28.07 46.43
C PRO A 70 26.48 29.55 46.17
N ILE A 71 26.18 29.89 44.91
CA ILE A 71 25.72 31.23 44.52
C ILE A 71 24.22 31.27 44.24
N VAL A 72 23.68 30.25 43.57
CA VAL A 72 22.24 30.12 43.28
C VAL A 72 21.76 28.72 43.66
N THR A 73 20.60 28.63 44.34
CA THR A 73 19.97 27.35 44.70
C THR A 73 18.47 27.33 44.40
N GLY A 74 17.95 26.13 44.12
CA GLY A 74 16.52 25.90 44.01
C GLY A 74 16.12 24.42 43.98
N GLN A 75 14.82 24.20 44.14
CA GLN A 75 14.18 22.88 44.21
C GLN A 75 13.62 22.47 42.85
N MET A 76 13.57 21.17 42.61
CA MET A 76 13.08 20.53 41.39
C MET A 76 12.09 19.41 41.73
N VAL A 77 11.23 19.04 40.79
CA VAL A 77 10.15 18.06 41.03
C VAL A 77 10.62 16.60 40.89
N GLY A 78 11.91 16.34 40.64
CA GLY A 78 12.43 15.03 40.26
C GLY A 78 12.35 14.73 38.76
N GLU A 79 11.73 15.61 37.96
CA GLU A 79 11.74 15.50 36.50
C GLU A 79 13.04 16.05 35.89
N GLU A 80 13.45 15.46 34.76
CA GLU A 80 14.50 15.99 33.89
C GLU A 80 14.09 17.35 33.31
N GLY A 81 15.01 18.32 33.29
CA GLY A 81 14.72 19.66 32.80
C GLY A 81 15.96 20.53 32.58
N VAL A 82 15.71 21.70 31.98
CA VAL A 82 16.72 22.75 31.86
C VAL A 82 16.59 23.68 33.06
N VAL A 83 17.68 23.79 33.83
CA VAL A 83 17.77 24.71 34.96
C VAL A 83 18.51 25.95 34.51
N THR A 84 17.84 27.11 34.62
CA THR A 84 18.44 28.41 34.39
C THR A 84 18.73 29.09 35.73
N PHE A 85 20.00 29.35 35.98
CA PHE A 85 20.49 30.17 37.07
C PHE A 85 20.75 31.60 36.55
N ASN A 86 20.32 32.63 37.28
CA ASN A 86 20.30 34.03 36.83
C ASN A 86 20.69 34.97 37.98
N PHE A 87 21.92 35.47 38.02
CA PHE A 87 22.45 36.21 39.18
C PHE A 87 23.30 37.45 38.78
N PRO A 88 23.44 38.46 39.65
CA PRO A 88 24.24 39.66 39.37
C PRO A 88 25.74 39.39 39.18
N ASP A 89 26.37 40.05 38.20
CA ASP A 89 27.81 39.98 37.92
C ASP A 89 28.61 40.92 38.84
N ILE A 90 28.63 40.61 40.13
CA ILE A 90 29.17 41.48 41.20
C ILE A 90 30.58 41.10 41.69
N GLN A 91 31.20 40.04 41.15
CA GLN A 91 32.49 39.53 41.59
C GLN A 91 33.20 38.74 40.49
N SER A 92 34.53 38.72 40.49
CA SER A 92 35.31 37.91 39.56
C SER A 92 35.14 36.41 39.83
N ILE A 93 34.55 35.71 38.86
CA ILE A 93 34.28 34.27 38.88
C ILE A 93 35.18 33.58 37.84
N GLY A 94 36.11 32.74 38.30
CA GLY A 94 37.00 31.96 37.45
C GLY A 94 36.38 30.64 36.98
N PHE A 95 35.58 29.98 37.83
CA PHE A 95 35.00 28.67 37.58
C PHE A 95 33.58 28.56 38.13
N MET A 96 32.74 27.81 37.40
CA MET A 96 31.36 27.46 37.76
C MET A 96 31.17 25.94 37.66
N ARG A 97 30.34 25.36 38.51
CA ARG A 97 29.83 24.00 38.38
C ARG A 97 28.39 23.91 38.84
N VAL A 98 27.60 23.07 38.18
CA VAL A 98 26.30 22.63 38.70
C VAL A 98 26.49 21.41 39.58
N ARG A 99 25.67 21.29 40.63
CA ARG A 99 25.48 20.07 41.41
C ARG A 99 23.99 19.85 41.60
N ALA A 100 23.56 18.60 41.50
CA ALA A 100 22.17 18.21 41.75
C ALA A 100 22.08 17.27 42.96
N GLY A 101 20.92 17.24 43.62
CA GLY A 101 20.70 16.50 44.87
C GLY A 101 19.39 15.72 44.88
N TYR A 102 19.39 14.53 45.49
CA TYR A 102 18.21 13.66 45.61
C TYR A 102 17.23 14.07 46.74
N SER A 103 17.46 15.22 47.38
CA SER A 103 16.56 15.84 48.36
C SER A 103 16.21 17.27 47.94
N THR A 104 15.07 17.76 48.42
CA THR A 104 14.68 19.17 48.35
C THR A 104 15.48 20.08 49.31
N ASP A 105 16.32 19.49 50.18
CA ASP A 105 17.26 20.22 51.05
C ASP A 105 18.33 20.97 50.22
N ILE A 106 18.20 22.29 50.13
CA ILE A 106 19.17 23.16 49.46
C ILE A 106 20.11 23.84 50.46
N PRO A 107 21.41 24.01 50.13
CA PRO A 107 22.32 24.79 50.96
C PRO A 107 21.94 26.28 50.92
N ASN A 108 22.34 27.02 51.96
CA ASN A 108 22.15 28.47 51.97
C ASN A 108 23.02 29.13 50.90
N ALA A 109 22.41 30.00 50.07
CA ALA A 109 23.06 30.71 48.98
C ALA A 109 22.55 32.15 48.89
N PRO A 110 23.36 33.12 48.42
CA PRO A 110 22.95 34.53 48.30
C PRO A 110 21.70 34.75 47.44
N TYR A 111 21.46 33.89 46.45
CA TYR A 111 20.36 34.00 45.50
C TYR A 111 19.53 32.71 45.47
N ASN A 112 18.20 32.85 45.60
CA ASN A 112 17.25 31.74 45.59
C ASN A 112 15.85 32.24 45.17
N GLY A 113 14.97 31.33 44.79
CA GLY A 113 13.62 31.65 44.32
C GLY A 113 13.53 32.01 42.83
N PRO A 114 12.31 32.28 42.32
CA PRO A 114 11.99 32.21 40.88
C PRO A 114 12.61 33.29 40.00
N GLU A 115 13.15 34.36 40.57
CA GLU A 115 13.91 35.38 39.82
C GLU A 115 15.33 34.88 39.48
N TYR A 116 15.91 34.03 40.32
CA TYR A 116 17.30 33.58 40.24
C TYR A 116 17.43 32.13 39.78
N PHE A 117 16.42 31.30 40.04
CA PHE A 117 16.38 29.89 39.70
C PHE A 117 15.07 29.56 39.00
N LYS A 118 15.14 29.11 37.75
CA LYS A 118 13.99 28.66 36.96
C LYS A 118 14.25 27.25 36.44
N VAL A 119 13.28 26.36 36.64
CA VAL A 119 13.21 25.06 35.95
C VAL A 119 12.25 25.21 34.78
N ASP A 120 12.74 25.01 33.57
CA ASP A 120 11.88 24.70 32.42
C ASP A 120 11.76 23.17 32.33
N PRO A 121 10.56 22.59 32.54
CA PRO A 121 10.37 21.14 32.48
C PRO A 121 10.61 20.63 31.05
N GLY A 122 10.87 19.32 30.90
CA GLY A 122 11.05 18.64 29.61
C GLY A 122 9.78 18.56 28.72
N PHE A 123 9.22 19.72 28.39
CA PHE A 123 8.15 19.97 27.43
C PHE A 123 8.65 20.96 26.38
N TYR A 124 9.22 20.44 25.29
CA TYR A 124 9.32 21.22 24.07
C TYR A 124 7.93 21.33 23.43
N ILE A 125 7.29 22.48 23.61
CA ILE A 125 6.52 23.08 22.52
C ILE A 125 7.55 23.38 21.42
N PHE A 126 7.29 23.00 20.16
CA PHE A 126 8.11 23.47 19.04
C PHE A 126 7.99 25.00 18.98
N PRO A 127 9.06 25.77 19.23
CA PRO A 127 8.97 27.20 19.08
C PRO A 127 9.13 27.56 17.60
N GLU A 128 8.24 28.38 17.08
CA GLU A 128 8.43 29.03 15.78
C GLU A 128 9.50 30.11 15.93
N TYR A 129 10.78 29.72 15.80
CA TYR A 129 11.92 30.63 15.76
C TYR A 129 12.74 30.45 14.49
N GLU A 130 13.18 31.60 13.95
CA GLU A 130 14.11 31.71 12.83
C GLU A 130 15.48 31.11 13.20
N ASP A 131 16.24 30.64 12.21
CA ASP A 131 17.42 29.75 12.36
C ASP A 131 18.63 30.28 13.19
N ALA A 132 18.52 31.44 13.82
CA ALA A 132 19.63 32.16 14.45
C ALA A 132 19.97 31.71 15.90
N ASP A 133 18.98 31.28 16.68
CA ASP A 133 19.14 31.02 18.14
C ASP A 133 19.23 29.51 18.51
N ALA A 134 19.46 28.64 17.52
CA ALA A 134 19.74 27.23 17.78
C ALA A 134 21.09 27.07 18.53
N PRO A 135 21.18 26.29 19.63
CA PRO A 135 22.41 26.14 20.39
C PRO A 135 23.53 25.52 19.52
N PRO A 136 24.79 26.03 19.59
CA PRO A 136 25.85 25.71 18.63
C PRO A 136 26.45 24.30 18.78
N PHE A 137 26.04 23.55 19.81
CA PHE A 137 26.23 22.11 19.90
C PHE A 137 24.88 21.45 19.60
N GLY A 138 24.89 20.42 18.75
CA GLY A 138 23.69 19.78 18.21
C GLY A 138 22.85 19.01 19.23
N LEU A 139 22.29 19.73 20.20
CA LEU A 139 21.31 19.31 21.21
C LEU A 139 19.98 19.00 20.51
N ASN A 140 19.97 17.86 19.81
CA ASN A 140 18.82 17.37 19.08
C ASN A 140 17.68 17.11 20.10
N PRO A 141 16.49 17.75 19.99
CA PRO A 141 15.51 17.86 21.09
C PRO A 141 14.86 16.54 21.55
N VAL A 142 15.27 15.41 20.98
CA VAL A 142 14.98 14.06 21.46
C VAL A 142 15.59 13.81 22.85
N TRP A 143 16.70 14.46 23.21
CA TRP A 143 17.44 14.09 24.43
C TRP A 143 16.69 14.37 25.73
N SER A 144 15.93 15.48 25.84
CA SER A 144 15.15 15.87 27.03
C SER A 144 13.83 15.11 27.24
N LEU A 145 13.66 13.96 26.58
CA LEU A 145 12.50 13.08 26.75
C LEU A 145 12.89 11.90 27.64
N ASN A 146 12.15 11.66 28.73
CA ASN A 146 12.31 10.42 29.49
C ASN A 146 12.00 9.18 28.62
N GLN A 147 12.46 8.00 29.04
CA GLN A 147 12.39 6.77 28.21
C GLN A 147 10.97 6.47 27.72
N SER A 148 9.96 6.58 28.58
CA SER A 148 8.54 6.37 28.20
C SER A 148 8.05 7.40 27.17
N LYS A 149 8.45 8.68 27.27
CA LYS A 149 8.16 9.71 26.25
C LYS A 149 8.88 9.40 24.93
N LYS A 150 10.14 8.91 24.94
CA LYS A 150 10.88 8.49 23.74
C LYS A 150 10.16 7.34 23.02
N ILE A 151 9.72 6.32 23.77
CA ILE A 151 8.94 5.17 23.25
C ILE A 151 7.59 5.63 22.68
N GLY A 152 6.86 6.47 23.40
CA GLY A 152 5.59 7.04 22.92
C GLY A 152 5.75 7.90 21.67
N HIS A 153 6.83 8.68 21.55
CA HIS A 153 7.12 9.42 20.32
C HIS A 153 7.43 8.47 19.15
N LEU A 154 8.23 7.43 19.38
CA LEU A 154 8.57 6.44 18.35
C LEU A 154 7.32 5.77 17.78
N LEU A 155 6.45 5.22 18.65
CA LEU A 155 5.25 4.49 18.22
C LEU A 155 4.21 5.38 17.52
N ASN A 156 4.22 6.70 17.78
CA ASN A 156 3.43 7.70 17.05
C ASN A 156 4.09 8.18 15.73
N ARG A 157 5.31 7.73 15.41
CA ARG A 157 6.06 8.10 14.20
C ARG A 157 6.27 6.95 13.22
N ILE A 158 6.41 5.72 13.72
CA ILE A 158 6.68 4.53 12.90
C ILE A 158 5.54 3.48 12.97
N GLY A 159 4.35 3.90 13.40
CA GLY A 159 3.16 3.06 13.52
C GLY A 159 1.91 3.86 13.86
N TYR A 160 0.81 3.16 14.12
CA TYR A 160 -0.50 3.78 14.38
C TYR A 160 -0.72 4.13 15.87
N GLY A 161 0.37 4.46 16.58
CA GLY A 161 0.37 4.81 18.00
C GLY A 161 0.77 3.68 18.95
N PRO A 162 0.87 3.96 20.26
CA PRO A 162 1.42 3.02 21.24
C PRO A 162 0.45 1.92 21.65
N GLN A 163 0.80 0.66 21.34
CA GLN A 163 0.20 -0.53 21.98
C GLN A 163 1.07 -1.02 23.15
N LEU A 164 0.44 -1.64 24.16
CA LEU A 164 1.12 -2.09 25.38
C LEU A 164 2.23 -3.12 25.10
N ASP A 165 1.99 -4.06 24.16
CA ASP A 165 2.97 -5.08 23.80
C ASP A 165 4.22 -4.46 23.15
N ASP A 166 4.02 -3.50 22.24
CA ASP A 166 5.12 -2.84 21.51
C ASP A 166 5.92 -1.90 22.44
N VAL A 167 5.25 -1.19 23.37
CA VAL A 167 5.91 -0.46 24.47
C VAL A 167 6.78 -1.43 25.29
N THR A 168 6.18 -2.53 25.76
CA THR A 168 6.85 -3.54 26.57
C THR A 168 8.02 -4.21 25.83
N GLN A 169 7.96 -4.28 24.50
CA GLN A 169 9.02 -4.84 23.67
C GLN A 169 10.18 -3.86 23.47
N ILE A 170 9.91 -2.57 23.26
CA ILE A 170 10.95 -1.54 23.18
C ILE A 170 11.65 -1.36 24.53
N GLU A 171 10.92 -1.43 25.66
CA GLU A 171 11.51 -1.42 27.00
C GLU A 171 12.50 -2.58 27.24
N LYS A 172 12.30 -3.73 26.57
CA LYS A 172 13.19 -4.90 26.66
C LYS A 172 14.38 -4.87 25.71
N MET A 173 14.21 -4.33 24.50
CA MET A 173 15.22 -4.44 23.42
C MET A 173 15.92 -3.13 23.05
N GLY A 174 15.45 -1.99 23.54
CA GLY A 174 15.92 -0.66 23.13
C GLY A 174 15.21 -0.14 21.87
N ILE A 175 15.40 1.15 21.59
CA ILE A 175 14.75 1.85 20.48
C ILE A 175 15.35 1.45 19.14
N GLU A 176 16.68 1.46 19.03
CA GLU A 176 17.40 1.21 17.80
C GLU A 176 17.20 -0.24 17.32
N PRO A 177 17.33 -1.29 18.17
CA PRO A 177 17.04 -2.67 17.74
C PRO A 177 15.56 -2.90 17.40
N TYR A 178 14.62 -2.16 18.01
CA TYR A 178 13.23 -2.20 17.59
C TYR A 178 13.08 -1.65 16.17
N ILE A 179 13.64 -0.46 15.86
CA ILE A 179 13.63 0.14 14.52
C ILE A 179 14.26 -0.81 13.49
N GLU A 180 15.42 -1.40 13.78
CA GLU A 180 16.08 -2.37 12.89
C GLU A 180 15.17 -3.59 12.62
N SER A 181 14.49 -4.12 13.65
CA SER A 181 13.54 -5.24 13.48
C SER A 181 12.30 -4.89 12.68
N GLN A 182 11.95 -3.61 12.54
CA GLN A 182 10.87 -3.15 11.67
C GLN A 182 11.31 -3.10 10.20
N LEU A 183 12.62 -3.02 9.92
CA LEU A 183 13.18 -2.94 8.57
C LEU A 183 13.73 -4.28 8.06
N SER A 184 13.91 -5.28 8.93
CA SER A 184 14.43 -6.60 8.56
C SER A 184 13.46 -7.41 7.70
N SER A 185 14.01 -8.25 6.82
CA SER A 185 13.27 -9.33 6.16
C SER A 185 12.73 -10.32 7.20
N ASP A 186 13.57 -10.70 8.16
CA ASP A 186 13.39 -11.87 9.01
C ASP A 186 12.41 -11.57 10.15
N SER A 187 11.36 -12.39 10.29
CA SER A 187 10.33 -12.19 11.32
C SER A 187 10.82 -12.70 12.67
N LEU A 188 10.89 -11.81 13.66
CA LEU A 188 11.19 -12.20 15.03
C LEU A 188 9.95 -12.88 15.65
N PRO A 189 10.09 -13.85 16.57
CA PRO A 189 8.95 -14.61 17.10
C PRO A 189 7.84 -13.77 17.76
N TRP A 190 8.17 -12.57 18.27
CA TRP A 190 7.20 -11.63 18.84
C TRP A 190 6.40 -10.85 17.78
N GLN A 191 6.88 -10.80 16.53
CA GLN A 191 6.21 -10.13 15.41
C GLN A 191 5.10 -10.98 14.77
N ASN A 192 5.18 -12.31 14.93
CA ASN A 192 4.21 -13.25 14.38
C ASN A 192 2.84 -13.09 15.08
N ASN A 193 1.76 -13.14 14.31
CA ASN A 193 0.40 -12.95 14.82
C ASN A 193 -0.57 -13.85 14.06
N GLN A 194 -0.99 -14.94 14.71
CA GLN A 194 -1.91 -15.92 14.12
C GLN A 194 -3.23 -15.29 13.65
N ASN A 195 -3.74 -14.26 14.35
CA ASN A 195 -4.94 -13.53 13.90
C ASN A 195 -4.70 -12.76 12.60
N LEU A 196 -3.49 -12.24 12.36
CA LEU A 196 -3.13 -11.62 11.08
C LEU A 196 -2.97 -12.70 10.01
N GLU A 197 -2.25 -13.78 10.29
CA GLU A 197 -1.98 -14.88 9.35
C GLU A 197 -3.28 -15.53 8.85
N GLU A 198 -4.23 -15.83 9.74
CA GLU A 198 -5.56 -16.36 9.38
C GLU A 198 -6.37 -15.37 8.54
N LYS A 199 -6.45 -14.10 8.97
CA LYS A 199 -7.24 -13.07 8.27
C LYS A 199 -6.63 -12.74 6.91
N GLU A 200 -5.31 -12.59 6.80
CA GLU A 200 -4.62 -12.46 5.51
C GLU A 200 -4.86 -13.68 4.63
N SER A 201 -4.72 -14.90 5.15
CA SER A 201 -4.99 -16.12 4.36
C SER A 201 -6.39 -16.09 3.74
N SER A 202 -7.40 -15.59 4.47
CA SER A 202 -8.77 -15.45 3.96
C SER A 202 -8.95 -14.46 2.79
N LEU A 203 -8.01 -13.53 2.56
CA LEU A 203 -8.08 -12.53 1.48
C LEU A 203 -7.48 -13.00 0.14
N PHE A 204 -6.74 -14.11 0.16
CA PHE A 204 -6.06 -14.65 -1.02
C PHE A 204 -6.63 -16.00 -1.43
N TYR A 205 -6.25 -16.46 -2.61
CA TYR A 205 -6.44 -17.82 -3.11
C TYR A 205 -5.14 -18.32 -3.73
N GLN A 206 -5.02 -19.65 -3.90
CA GLN A 206 -3.93 -20.22 -4.69
C GLN A 206 -4.35 -20.22 -6.16
N TYR A 207 -3.69 -19.40 -6.98
CA TYR A 207 -3.86 -19.40 -8.42
C TYR A 207 -2.92 -20.45 -9.02
N GLU A 208 -3.51 -21.43 -9.69
CA GLU A 208 -2.82 -22.41 -10.52
C GLU A 208 -2.48 -21.75 -11.86
N PRO A 209 -1.19 -21.60 -12.24
CA PRO A 209 -0.84 -20.93 -13.48
C PRO A 209 -1.28 -21.72 -14.72
N THR A 210 -1.83 -21.00 -15.71
CA THR A 210 -2.39 -21.57 -16.94
C THR A 210 -1.92 -20.82 -18.18
N GLU A 211 -1.91 -21.53 -19.30
CA GLU A 211 -1.74 -21.00 -20.65
C GLU A 211 -3.05 -21.15 -21.43
N ASP A 212 -3.63 -20.03 -21.87
CA ASP A 212 -4.84 -19.98 -22.70
C ASP A 212 -4.44 -20.06 -24.18
N LYS A 213 -5.01 -21.02 -24.93
CA LYS A 213 -4.81 -21.21 -26.36
C LYS A 213 -6.15 -21.04 -27.08
N LEU A 214 -6.27 -19.97 -27.84
CA LEU A 214 -7.50 -19.63 -28.56
C LEU A 214 -7.72 -20.51 -29.80
N TYR A 215 -8.99 -20.79 -30.08
CA TYR A 215 -9.54 -21.43 -31.28
C TYR A 215 -10.56 -20.53 -31.98
N VAL A 216 -11.14 -19.58 -31.25
CA VAL A 216 -11.93 -18.45 -31.76
C VAL A 216 -11.53 -17.21 -30.95
N GLU A 217 -11.16 -16.14 -31.65
CA GLU A 217 -10.61 -14.89 -31.07
C GLU A 217 -11.55 -13.69 -31.29
N GLU A 218 -11.38 -12.63 -30.50
CA GLU A 218 -12.01 -11.33 -30.74
C GLU A 218 -11.62 -10.74 -32.11
N GLY A 219 -12.53 -10.03 -32.77
CA GLY A 219 -12.29 -9.45 -34.09
C GLY A 219 -12.18 -10.41 -35.27
N GLU A 220 -12.21 -11.73 -35.08
CA GLU A 220 -12.28 -12.68 -36.20
C GLU A 220 -13.57 -12.51 -37.01
N ILE A 221 -13.59 -13.02 -38.24
CA ILE A 221 -14.76 -12.95 -39.12
C ILE A 221 -15.79 -14.03 -38.74
N TRP A 222 -17.03 -13.59 -38.53
CA TRP A 222 -18.22 -14.39 -38.23
C TRP A 222 -19.30 -14.16 -39.29
N LYS A 223 -20.21 -15.14 -39.43
CA LYS A 223 -21.49 -14.99 -40.11
C LYS A 223 -22.55 -14.53 -39.11
N TYR A 224 -23.46 -13.65 -39.52
CA TYR A 224 -24.56 -13.21 -38.66
C TYR A 224 -25.90 -13.08 -39.39
N PHE A 225 -26.98 -13.15 -38.61
CA PHE A 225 -28.35 -13.03 -39.05
C PHE A 225 -29.17 -12.28 -38.00
N LYS A 226 -29.77 -11.17 -38.42
CA LYS A 226 -30.55 -10.28 -37.54
C LYS A 226 -31.88 -10.92 -37.16
N GLY A 227 -32.20 -10.94 -35.87
CA GLY A 227 -33.41 -11.54 -35.29
C GLY A 227 -34.69 -10.76 -35.55
N THR A 228 -34.96 -10.45 -36.82
CA THR A 228 -36.22 -9.87 -37.33
C THR A 228 -37.27 -10.96 -37.62
N LYS A 229 -36.82 -12.22 -37.73
CA LYS A 229 -37.59 -13.45 -37.95
C LYS A 229 -36.76 -14.64 -37.44
N GLU A 230 -37.34 -15.83 -37.37
CA GLU A 230 -36.56 -17.05 -37.09
C GLU A 230 -35.58 -17.36 -38.25
N PRO A 231 -34.34 -17.80 -37.97
CA PRO A 231 -33.49 -18.46 -38.95
C PRO A 231 -34.01 -19.88 -39.28
N PRO A 232 -33.46 -20.56 -40.31
CA PRO A 232 -33.81 -21.95 -40.61
C PRO A 232 -33.58 -22.89 -39.40
N VAL A 233 -34.44 -23.89 -39.19
CA VAL A 233 -34.42 -24.73 -37.97
C VAL A 233 -33.09 -25.47 -37.75
N ASN A 234 -32.35 -25.75 -38.83
CA ASN A 234 -31.02 -26.36 -38.77
C ASN A 234 -29.86 -25.36 -38.61
N TRP A 235 -30.11 -24.06 -38.37
CA TRP A 235 -29.07 -23.02 -38.34
C TRP A 235 -27.91 -23.29 -37.37
N ILE A 236 -28.12 -24.04 -36.29
CA ILE A 236 -27.05 -24.39 -35.33
C ILE A 236 -26.11 -25.49 -35.83
N LYS A 237 -26.49 -26.23 -36.88
CA LYS A 237 -25.78 -27.45 -37.33
C LYS A 237 -24.48 -27.14 -38.07
N SER A 238 -23.59 -28.13 -38.15
CA SER A 238 -22.31 -28.00 -38.85
C SER A 238 -22.47 -28.05 -40.37
N GLU A 239 -23.48 -28.77 -40.87
CA GLU A 239 -23.85 -28.85 -42.29
C GLU A 239 -24.76 -27.71 -42.80
N PHE A 240 -25.07 -26.71 -41.96
CA PHE A 240 -25.88 -25.56 -42.38
C PHE A 240 -25.11 -24.61 -43.29
N ASN A 241 -25.69 -24.29 -44.45
CA ASN A 241 -25.14 -23.30 -45.37
C ASN A 241 -25.54 -21.88 -44.97
N ASP A 242 -24.62 -21.14 -44.36
CA ASP A 242 -24.75 -19.72 -43.99
C ASP A 242 -24.21 -18.78 -45.10
N SER A 243 -24.11 -19.21 -46.35
CA SER A 243 -23.66 -18.34 -47.47
C SER A 243 -24.48 -17.05 -47.59
N GLU A 244 -25.79 -17.12 -47.34
CA GLU A 244 -26.74 -16.00 -47.38
C GLU A 244 -26.72 -15.10 -46.14
N TRP A 245 -26.00 -15.48 -45.08
CA TRP A 245 -25.88 -14.67 -43.85
C TRP A 245 -24.94 -13.49 -44.08
N GLU A 246 -25.17 -12.40 -43.34
CA GLU A 246 -24.30 -11.22 -43.34
C GLU A 246 -22.92 -11.56 -42.74
N VAL A 247 -21.92 -10.72 -42.98
CA VAL A 247 -20.52 -10.96 -42.58
C VAL A 247 -20.05 -9.81 -41.71
N GLY A 248 -19.49 -10.11 -40.55
CA GLY A 248 -18.98 -9.12 -39.59
C GLY A 248 -17.78 -9.63 -38.80
N GLN A 249 -17.12 -8.75 -38.07
CA GLN A 249 -16.10 -9.10 -37.09
C GLN A 249 -16.73 -9.31 -35.70
N SER A 250 -16.18 -10.24 -34.91
CA SER A 250 -16.55 -10.42 -33.49
C SER A 250 -16.36 -9.12 -32.70
N GLY A 251 -17.21 -8.87 -31.70
CA GLY A 251 -17.56 -7.51 -31.26
C GLY A 251 -18.77 -7.00 -32.01
N PHE A 252 -19.91 -7.69 -31.83
CA PHE A 252 -21.20 -7.29 -32.39
C PHE A 252 -22.05 -6.57 -31.34
N GLY A 253 -22.72 -5.49 -31.70
CA GLY A 253 -23.46 -4.72 -30.73
C GLY A 253 -24.06 -3.41 -31.23
N TYR A 254 -24.49 -2.58 -30.28
CA TYR A 254 -24.81 -1.16 -30.48
C TYR A 254 -24.77 -0.44 -29.13
N GLY A 255 -24.81 0.91 -29.16
CA GLY A 255 -24.98 1.76 -27.96
C GLY A 255 -23.67 2.32 -27.39
N ASP A 256 -22.69 1.45 -27.16
CA ASP A 256 -21.35 1.69 -26.59
C ASP A 256 -20.41 2.48 -27.53
N SER A 257 -20.34 2.10 -28.81
CA SER A 257 -19.43 2.59 -29.85
C SER A 257 -17.98 2.09 -29.81
N ASP A 258 -17.72 0.97 -29.16
CA ASP A 258 -16.51 0.14 -29.36
C ASP A 258 -16.72 -1.04 -30.33
N ASP A 259 -17.98 -1.37 -30.65
CA ASP A 259 -18.44 -2.21 -31.78
C ASP A 259 -17.48 -2.37 -32.96
N ARG A 260 -17.10 -3.62 -33.27
CA ARG A 260 -16.50 -3.97 -34.57
C ARG A 260 -17.55 -4.22 -35.66
N THR A 261 -18.73 -4.72 -35.29
CA THR A 261 -19.90 -4.87 -36.18
C THR A 261 -21.14 -4.22 -35.57
N LYS A 262 -21.35 -2.94 -35.91
CA LYS A 262 -22.42 -2.09 -35.36
C LYS A 262 -23.80 -2.40 -35.96
N LEU A 263 -24.74 -2.78 -35.10
CA LEU A 263 -26.13 -3.17 -35.40
C LEU A 263 -27.07 -1.96 -35.33
N SER A 264 -26.82 -0.95 -36.16
CA SER A 264 -27.55 0.34 -36.12
C SER A 264 -29.07 0.24 -36.28
N ASP A 265 -29.58 -0.86 -36.84
CA ASP A 265 -31.00 -1.15 -37.03
C ASP A 265 -31.67 -1.96 -35.88
N MET A 266 -30.92 -2.34 -34.83
CA MET A 266 -31.43 -3.19 -33.75
C MET A 266 -32.29 -2.46 -32.70
N ARG A 267 -31.93 -1.22 -32.34
CA ARG A 267 -32.68 -0.44 -31.33
C ARG A 267 -34.08 -0.07 -31.84
N PHE A 268 -35.13 -0.35 -31.08
CA PHE A 268 -36.46 0.24 -31.36
C PHE A 268 -36.53 1.68 -30.86
N TYR A 269 -37.14 2.55 -31.67
CA TYR A 269 -37.62 3.85 -31.25
C TYR A 269 -38.86 4.25 -32.06
N GLU A 270 -39.80 4.94 -31.42
CA GLU A 270 -41.03 5.38 -32.08
C GLU A 270 -40.77 6.47 -33.12
N LYS A 271 -41.67 6.59 -34.10
CA LYS A 271 -41.62 7.67 -35.08
C LYS A 271 -42.02 8.99 -34.44
N THR A 272 -41.13 9.98 -34.48
CA THR A 272 -41.39 11.34 -34.01
C THR A 272 -41.60 12.29 -35.22
N PRO A 273 -41.84 13.60 -35.02
CA PRO A 273 -41.77 14.57 -36.11
C PRO A 273 -40.36 14.74 -36.72
N ASN A 274 -39.31 14.36 -35.98
CA ASN A 274 -37.91 14.52 -36.35
C ASN A 274 -37.26 13.19 -36.78
N ASP A 275 -37.71 12.08 -36.22
CA ASP A 275 -37.13 10.73 -36.38
C ASP A 275 -38.07 9.83 -37.18
N PRO A 276 -37.57 9.03 -38.14
CA PRO A 276 -38.43 8.17 -38.96
C PRO A 276 -39.11 7.03 -38.18
N GLY A 277 -38.58 6.70 -36.99
CA GLY A 277 -38.90 5.51 -36.22
C GLY A 277 -38.17 4.26 -36.73
N GLN A 278 -37.94 3.30 -35.83
CA GLN A 278 -37.25 2.04 -36.14
C GLN A 278 -37.92 0.89 -35.37
N THR A 279 -38.20 -0.21 -36.07
CA THR A 279 -38.90 -1.38 -35.48
C THR A 279 -38.01 -2.19 -34.53
N GLY A 280 -36.69 -2.09 -34.69
CA GLY A 280 -35.71 -2.86 -33.95
C GLY A 280 -35.84 -4.38 -34.11
N TYR A 281 -35.07 -5.10 -33.30
CA TYR A 281 -35.20 -6.54 -33.06
C TYR A 281 -34.64 -6.91 -31.67
N LEU A 282 -35.02 -8.08 -31.15
CA LEU A 282 -34.64 -8.52 -29.80
C LEU A 282 -33.39 -9.41 -29.75
N SER A 283 -32.92 -9.91 -30.89
CA SER A 283 -31.85 -10.93 -30.93
C SER A 283 -30.93 -10.85 -32.14
N LEU A 284 -29.73 -11.39 -31.97
CA LEU A 284 -28.76 -11.61 -33.03
C LEU A 284 -28.33 -13.08 -33.01
N TYR A 285 -28.24 -13.68 -34.19
CA TYR A 285 -27.70 -15.02 -34.39
C TYR A 285 -26.33 -14.90 -35.05
N ILE A 286 -25.30 -15.48 -34.45
CA ILE A 286 -23.92 -15.47 -34.96
C ILE A 286 -23.38 -16.90 -35.10
N ARG A 287 -22.56 -17.14 -36.12
CA ARG A 287 -21.92 -18.43 -36.43
C ARG A 287 -20.48 -18.25 -36.88
N ARG A 288 -19.60 -19.17 -36.45
CA ARG A 288 -18.22 -19.26 -36.93
C ARG A 288 -17.77 -20.71 -37.04
N SER A 289 -17.24 -21.07 -38.21
CA SER A 289 -16.47 -22.29 -38.38
C SER A 289 -15.04 -22.08 -37.89
N PHE A 290 -14.50 -23.03 -37.13
CA PHE A 290 -13.13 -23.04 -36.63
C PHE A 290 -12.49 -24.42 -36.79
N GLN A 291 -11.16 -24.49 -36.67
CA GLN A 291 -10.38 -25.71 -36.86
C GLN A 291 -9.77 -26.15 -35.53
N MET A 292 -9.98 -27.41 -35.16
CA MET A 292 -9.39 -28.01 -33.96
C MET A 292 -8.60 -29.27 -34.32
N ARG A 293 -7.56 -29.58 -33.53
CA ARG A 293 -6.70 -30.76 -33.70
C ARG A 293 -6.35 -31.31 -32.33
N ASN A 294 -6.24 -32.62 -32.24
CA ASN A 294 -6.02 -33.38 -31.01
C ASN A 294 -7.08 -33.00 -29.95
N VAL A 295 -8.37 -33.16 -30.30
CA VAL A 295 -9.49 -32.96 -29.37
C VAL A 295 -9.31 -33.80 -28.10
N GLU A 296 -8.69 -34.96 -28.27
CA GLU A 296 -8.35 -35.95 -27.26
C GLU A 296 -7.28 -35.49 -26.25
N ASP A 297 -6.46 -34.48 -26.60
CA ASP A 297 -5.41 -33.91 -25.74
C ASP A 297 -5.92 -32.70 -24.91
N ILE A 298 -7.19 -32.31 -25.05
CA ILE A 298 -7.75 -31.14 -24.36
C ILE A 298 -8.36 -31.55 -23.02
N GLU A 299 -7.71 -31.21 -21.91
CA GLU A 299 -8.25 -31.44 -20.57
C GLU A 299 -9.33 -30.42 -20.17
N LYS A 300 -9.19 -29.16 -20.61
CA LYS A 300 -10.08 -28.05 -20.23
C LYS A 300 -10.39 -27.12 -21.40
N LEU A 301 -11.67 -26.85 -21.62
CA LEU A 301 -12.21 -26.00 -22.67
C LEU A 301 -13.14 -24.92 -22.08
N ILE A 302 -12.83 -23.66 -22.35
CA ILE A 302 -13.58 -22.50 -21.89
C ILE A 302 -14.21 -21.80 -23.10
N LEU A 303 -15.50 -21.50 -23.00
CA LEU A 303 -16.12 -20.44 -23.79
C LEU A 303 -16.09 -19.17 -22.93
N ARG A 304 -15.26 -18.19 -23.29
CA ARG A 304 -15.20 -16.88 -22.63
C ARG A 304 -16.15 -15.95 -23.38
N VAL A 305 -17.06 -15.29 -22.68
CA VAL A 305 -18.07 -14.42 -23.32
C VAL A 305 -18.24 -13.13 -22.52
N ASP A 306 -18.01 -11.99 -23.16
CA ASP A 306 -18.61 -10.72 -22.73
C ASP A 306 -19.95 -10.55 -23.45
N TYR A 307 -21.01 -10.21 -22.71
CA TYR A 307 -22.36 -10.22 -23.25
C TYR A 307 -23.32 -9.26 -22.54
N ASP A 308 -24.25 -8.73 -23.32
CA ASP A 308 -25.45 -8.01 -22.90
C ASP A 308 -26.63 -8.42 -23.81
N ASP A 309 -27.83 -8.77 -23.33
CA ASP A 309 -28.19 -9.08 -21.93
C ASP A 309 -28.00 -10.58 -21.62
N GLY A 310 -28.08 -11.45 -22.63
CA GLY A 310 -28.14 -12.90 -22.43
C GLY A 310 -28.02 -13.72 -23.70
N PHE A 311 -27.47 -14.93 -23.60
CA PHE A 311 -27.16 -15.76 -24.77
C PHE A 311 -27.41 -17.25 -24.55
N VAL A 312 -27.51 -17.99 -25.65
CA VAL A 312 -27.39 -19.46 -25.70
C VAL A 312 -26.32 -19.82 -26.74
N ALA A 313 -25.37 -20.67 -26.35
CA ALA A 313 -24.26 -21.10 -27.20
C ALA A 313 -24.36 -22.59 -27.54
N TYR A 314 -24.00 -22.92 -28.78
CA TYR A 314 -24.09 -24.24 -29.38
C TYR A 314 -22.75 -24.62 -30.04
N LEU A 315 -22.28 -25.84 -29.83
CA LEU A 315 -21.19 -26.46 -30.60
C LEU A 315 -21.74 -27.59 -31.46
N ASN A 316 -21.43 -27.56 -32.76
CA ASN A 316 -21.84 -28.57 -33.76
C ASN A 316 -23.35 -28.93 -33.70
N GLY A 317 -24.17 -27.94 -33.35
CA GLY A 317 -25.62 -28.06 -33.26
C GLY A 317 -26.16 -28.85 -32.06
N GLN A 318 -25.46 -28.84 -30.93
CA GLN A 318 -26.00 -29.10 -29.60
C GLN A 318 -25.67 -27.93 -28.66
N GLU A 319 -26.53 -27.66 -27.68
CA GLU A 319 -26.32 -26.59 -26.69
C GLU A 319 -25.20 -26.96 -25.71
N VAL A 320 -24.31 -26.00 -25.41
CA VAL A 320 -23.16 -26.23 -24.50
C VAL A 320 -23.21 -25.38 -23.24
N THR A 321 -23.68 -24.13 -23.34
CA THR A 321 -23.88 -23.23 -22.20
C THR A 321 -24.87 -22.12 -22.57
N ARG A 322 -25.40 -21.43 -21.56
CA ARG A 322 -26.27 -20.26 -21.71
C ARG A 322 -26.13 -19.33 -20.51
N ALA A 323 -26.42 -18.05 -20.72
CA ALA A 323 -26.59 -17.07 -19.67
C ALA A 323 -27.91 -16.31 -19.84
N ASN A 324 -28.63 -16.09 -18.74
CA ASN A 324 -29.79 -15.19 -18.67
C ASN A 324 -31.00 -15.51 -19.60
N ILE A 325 -31.06 -16.73 -20.19
CA ILE A 325 -32.13 -17.17 -21.12
C ILE A 325 -32.86 -18.42 -20.60
N GLU A 326 -34.19 -18.37 -20.57
CA GLU A 326 -35.06 -19.48 -20.14
C GLU A 326 -35.74 -20.20 -21.31
N GLY A 327 -35.98 -21.51 -21.15
CA GLY A 327 -36.69 -22.34 -22.13
C GLY A 327 -35.92 -22.52 -23.46
N ILE A 328 -36.67 -22.64 -24.56
CA ILE A 328 -36.13 -22.62 -25.93
C ILE A 328 -36.41 -21.24 -26.51
N PRO A 329 -35.39 -20.40 -26.75
CA PRO A 329 -35.60 -19.03 -27.21
C PRO A 329 -35.99 -18.98 -28.69
N LYS A 330 -36.94 -18.10 -29.01
CA LYS A 330 -37.32 -17.69 -30.37
C LYS A 330 -36.67 -16.36 -30.70
N TYR A 331 -36.65 -15.95 -31.98
CA TYR A 331 -36.13 -14.63 -32.39
C TYR A 331 -36.67 -13.42 -31.58
N ASN A 332 -37.90 -13.52 -31.06
CA ASN A 332 -38.56 -12.51 -30.24
C ASN A 332 -38.65 -12.86 -28.74
N SER A 333 -37.91 -13.86 -28.27
CA SER A 333 -37.64 -14.06 -26.85
C SER A 333 -36.79 -12.92 -26.29
N LYS A 334 -36.78 -12.82 -24.96
CA LYS A 334 -36.05 -11.82 -24.19
C LYS A 334 -35.05 -12.49 -23.24
N ALA A 335 -33.99 -11.78 -22.88
CA ALA A 335 -33.26 -12.10 -21.66
C ALA A 335 -34.14 -11.92 -20.42
N LYS A 336 -33.81 -12.61 -19.33
CA LYS A 336 -34.61 -12.65 -18.10
C LYS A 336 -34.56 -11.34 -17.30
N LYS A 337 -33.50 -10.55 -17.46
CA LYS A 337 -33.23 -9.25 -16.81
C LYS A 337 -32.06 -8.53 -17.48
N GLY A 338 -31.81 -7.27 -17.10
CA GLY A 338 -30.59 -6.52 -17.38
C GLY A 338 -29.26 -7.26 -17.08
N HIS A 339 -28.26 -7.10 -17.94
CA HIS A 339 -26.86 -7.52 -17.71
C HIS A 339 -25.84 -6.78 -18.60
N GLU A 340 -25.17 -5.77 -18.05
CA GLU A 340 -24.06 -5.07 -18.71
C GLU A 340 -22.87 -5.98 -19.09
N ALA A 341 -22.20 -5.66 -20.20
CA ALA A 341 -20.90 -6.18 -20.61
C ALA A 341 -19.71 -5.45 -19.91
N GLY A 342 -18.48 -5.66 -20.39
CA GLY A 342 -17.24 -5.07 -19.86
C GLY A 342 -16.54 -5.93 -18.80
N SER A 343 -16.99 -7.18 -18.61
CA SER A 343 -16.34 -8.15 -17.73
C SER A 343 -16.59 -9.57 -18.25
N PRO A 344 -15.75 -10.06 -19.19
CA PRO A 344 -15.92 -11.35 -19.84
C PRO A 344 -15.99 -12.51 -18.84
N LYS A 345 -16.85 -13.50 -19.12
CA LYS A 345 -17.11 -14.62 -18.21
C LYS A 345 -16.74 -15.95 -18.83
N ASP A 346 -15.94 -16.71 -18.08
CA ASP A 346 -15.46 -18.04 -18.46
C ASP A 346 -16.53 -19.09 -18.12
N PHE A 347 -17.10 -19.71 -19.15
CA PHE A 347 -17.99 -20.85 -19.02
C PHE A 347 -17.20 -22.13 -19.34
N ASP A 348 -16.98 -22.97 -18.31
CA ASP A 348 -16.36 -24.27 -18.49
C ASP A 348 -17.31 -25.21 -19.23
N ILE A 349 -16.87 -25.66 -20.42
CA ILE A 349 -17.62 -26.55 -21.31
C ILE A 349 -16.81 -27.83 -21.60
N SER A 350 -15.87 -28.19 -20.72
CA SER A 350 -15.02 -29.38 -20.87
C SER A 350 -15.83 -30.69 -20.91
N GLU A 351 -16.99 -30.74 -20.24
CA GLU A 351 -17.96 -31.85 -20.38
C GLU A 351 -18.49 -32.05 -21.81
N LYS A 352 -18.29 -31.07 -22.70
CA LYS A 352 -18.85 -31.03 -24.07
C LYS A 352 -17.78 -31.30 -25.14
N LEU A 353 -16.56 -31.69 -24.75
CA LEU A 353 -15.48 -32.08 -25.67
C LEU A 353 -15.91 -33.18 -26.65
N ASN A 354 -16.80 -34.08 -26.23
CA ASN A 354 -17.38 -35.14 -27.06
C ASN A 354 -18.25 -34.64 -28.23
N LEU A 355 -18.57 -33.34 -28.30
CA LEU A 355 -19.26 -32.72 -29.43
C LEU A 355 -18.30 -32.27 -30.54
N LEU A 356 -17.00 -32.19 -30.25
CA LEU A 356 -15.99 -31.63 -31.14
C LEU A 356 -15.34 -32.71 -32.01
N ASN A 357 -14.98 -32.31 -33.22
CA ASN A 357 -14.35 -33.15 -34.23
C ASN A 357 -12.91 -32.71 -34.44
N ASN A 358 -12.02 -33.66 -34.75
CA ASN A 358 -10.74 -33.31 -35.35
C ASN A 358 -10.98 -32.74 -36.76
N GLY A 359 -10.55 -31.49 -37.00
CA GLY A 359 -10.87 -30.72 -38.20
C GLY A 359 -11.92 -29.62 -37.94
N ASN A 360 -12.92 -29.53 -38.81
CA ASN A 360 -13.90 -28.43 -38.79
C ASN A 360 -14.95 -28.58 -37.70
N ASN A 361 -15.16 -27.51 -36.95
CA ASN A 361 -16.20 -27.36 -35.94
C ASN A 361 -16.95 -26.05 -36.16
N VAL A 362 -18.17 -25.94 -35.62
CA VAL A 362 -18.94 -24.69 -35.66
C VAL A 362 -19.38 -24.31 -34.26
N LEU A 363 -19.04 -23.08 -33.88
CA LEU A 363 -19.60 -22.35 -32.75
C LEU A 363 -20.74 -21.47 -33.28
N ALA A 364 -21.91 -21.58 -32.66
CA ALA A 364 -23.10 -20.81 -33.00
C ALA A 364 -23.69 -20.22 -31.71
N ILE A 365 -24.06 -18.95 -31.72
CA ILE A 365 -24.58 -18.24 -30.53
C ILE A 365 -25.80 -17.43 -30.93
N GLN A 366 -26.80 -17.42 -30.04
CA GLN A 366 -28.02 -16.62 -30.14
C GLN A 366 -28.06 -15.69 -28.91
N VAL A 367 -27.86 -14.39 -29.10
CA VAL A 367 -27.88 -13.36 -28.05
C VAL A 367 -29.21 -12.59 -28.09
N HIS A 368 -29.64 -12.06 -26.94
CA HIS A 368 -30.91 -11.40 -26.71
C HIS A 368 -30.78 -10.23 -25.73
N ASN A 369 -31.58 -9.18 -25.96
CA ASN A 369 -31.86 -8.14 -24.96
C ASN A 369 -33.10 -8.52 -24.11
N ASP A 370 -33.25 -7.95 -22.92
CA ASP A 370 -34.42 -8.08 -22.05
C ASP A 370 -35.58 -7.18 -22.53
N LYS A 371 -35.27 -6.15 -23.31
CA LYS A 371 -36.17 -5.09 -23.80
C LYS A 371 -35.83 -4.73 -25.26
N ILE A 372 -36.87 -4.61 -26.09
CA ILE A 372 -36.74 -4.08 -27.47
C ILE A 372 -36.24 -2.62 -27.49
N THR A 373 -36.45 -1.91 -26.37
CA THR A 373 -36.03 -0.53 -26.11
C THR A 373 -34.67 -0.43 -25.41
N SER A 374 -33.84 -1.49 -25.36
CA SER A 374 -32.50 -1.33 -24.76
C SER A 374 -31.67 -0.33 -25.56
N ASN A 375 -30.76 0.37 -24.90
CA ASN A 375 -29.94 1.39 -25.55
C ASN A 375 -28.76 0.76 -26.32
N ASP A 376 -28.56 -0.53 -26.09
CA ASP A 376 -27.32 -1.28 -26.18
C ASP A 376 -27.57 -2.76 -26.52
N LEU A 377 -26.52 -3.43 -27.01
CA LEU A 377 -26.29 -4.89 -26.99
C LEU A 377 -24.78 -5.07 -27.16
N THR A 378 -24.17 -6.06 -26.51
CA THR A 378 -22.78 -6.45 -26.79
C THR A 378 -22.68 -7.97 -26.84
N ILE A 379 -21.93 -8.54 -27.79
CA ILE A 379 -21.55 -9.96 -27.77
C ILE A 379 -20.13 -10.17 -28.31
N ILE A 380 -19.23 -10.55 -27.41
CA ILE A 380 -17.82 -10.87 -27.66
C ILE A 380 -17.54 -12.30 -27.17
N PRO A 381 -17.66 -13.30 -28.06
CA PRO A 381 -17.32 -14.68 -27.76
C PRO A 381 -15.89 -15.07 -28.18
N GLU A 382 -15.16 -15.68 -27.25
CA GLU A 382 -13.89 -16.39 -27.48
C GLU A 382 -14.04 -17.86 -27.09
N LEU A 383 -13.30 -18.74 -27.76
CA LEU A 383 -13.23 -20.17 -27.44
C LEU A 383 -11.77 -20.55 -27.25
N LEU A 384 -11.40 -21.07 -26.08
CA LEU A 384 -10.01 -21.39 -25.74
C LEU A 384 -9.88 -22.71 -25.00
N GLN A 385 -8.78 -23.40 -25.26
CA GLN A 385 -8.24 -24.43 -24.38
C GLN A 385 -7.41 -23.76 -23.28
N GLN A 386 -7.57 -24.21 -22.04
CA GLN A 386 -6.77 -23.72 -20.92
C GLN A 386 -5.89 -24.86 -20.40
N THR A 387 -4.58 -24.75 -20.55
CA THR A 387 -3.62 -25.79 -20.14
C THR A 387 -2.99 -25.41 -18.80
N LYS A 388 -2.97 -26.31 -17.82
CA LYS A 388 -2.23 -26.07 -16.57
C LYS A 388 -0.72 -26.13 -16.84
N LEU A 389 0.02 -25.16 -16.33
CA LEU A 389 1.48 -25.14 -16.38
C LEU A 389 2.09 -25.93 -15.21
N ASP A 390 3.18 -26.65 -15.46
CA ASP A 390 3.94 -27.39 -14.43
C ASP A 390 4.86 -26.44 -13.64
N ILE A 391 4.25 -25.49 -12.94
CA ILE A 391 4.90 -24.56 -12.00
C ILE A 391 4.06 -24.43 -10.72
N PRO A 392 4.66 -24.13 -9.56
CA PRO A 392 3.94 -24.08 -8.29
C PRO A 392 2.79 -23.05 -8.27
N PRO A 393 1.69 -23.31 -7.52
CA PRO A 393 0.62 -22.35 -7.32
C PRO A 393 1.14 -21.05 -6.72
N VAL A 394 0.59 -19.91 -7.14
CA VAL A 394 0.96 -18.58 -6.61
C VAL A 394 -0.20 -17.95 -5.84
N LYS A 395 0.10 -17.42 -4.65
CA LYS A 395 -0.87 -16.76 -3.77
C LYS A 395 -1.33 -15.43 -4.41
N ARG A 396 -2.54 -15.37 -4.97
CA ARG A 396 -3.15 -14.16 -5.57
C ARG A 396 -4.24 -13.60 -4.67
N ILE A 397 -4.40 -12.27 -4.66
CA ILE A 397 -5.48 -11.61 -3.91
C ILE A 397 -6.81 -11.77 -4.64
N LYS A 398 -7.91 -11.95 -3.91
CA LYS A 398 -9.21 -12.34 -4.49
C LYS A 398 -9.81 -11.28 -5.41
N ASP A 399 -9.86 -10.05 -4.94
CA ASP A 399 -10.47 -8.90 -5.62
C ASP A 399 -9.98 -7.57 -5.01
N ILE A 400 -10.46 -6.44 -5.54
CA ILE A 400 -10.11 -5.09 -5.07
C ILE A 400 -10.54 -4.80 -3.62
N LYS A 401 -11.63 -5.41 -3.13
CA LYS A 401 -12.10 -5.25 -1.74
C LYS A 401 -11.21 -6.04 -0.79
N ALA A 402 -10.73 -7.20 -1.21
CA ALA A 402 -9.71 -7.95 -0.48
C ALA A 402 -8.38 -7.17 -0.42
N LEU A 403 -8.00 -6.43 -1.47
CA LEU A 403 -6.83 -5.54 -1.43
C LEU A 403 -7.00 -4.40 -0.41
N GLN A 404 -8.13 -3.69 -0.44
CA GLN A 404 -8.46 -2.65 0.56
C GLN A 404 -8.47 -3.21 1.99
N GLN A 405 -9.04 -4.41 2.20
CA GLN A 405 -9.04 -5.07 3.51
C GLN A 405 -7.63 -5.45 3.99
N LEU A 406 -6.71 -5.81 3.10
CA LEU A 406 -5.34 -6.22 3.46
C LEU A 406 -4.57 -5.09 4.16
N ILE A 407 -4.73 -3.85 3.68
CA ILE A 407 -4.09 -2.66 4.25
C ILE A 407 -4.56 -2.47 5.70
N HIS A 408 -5.89 -2.43 5.91
CA HIS A 408 -6.47 -2.28 7.25
C HIS A 408 -6.13 -3.43 8.20
N LEU A 409 -6.09 -4.68 7.72
CA LEU A 409 -5.64 -5.82 8.54
C LEU A 409 -4.20 -5.64 9.01
N ARG A 410 -3.30 -5.16 8.15
CA ARG A 410 -1.91 -4.91 8.51
C ARG A 410 -1.78 -3.77 9.50
N GLY A 411 -2.49 -2.66 9.29
CA GLY A 411 -2.50 -1.55 10.26
C GLY A 411 -2.96 -1.98 11.66
N ILE A 412 -4.01 -2.80 11.74
CA ILE A 412 -4.60 -3.25 13.02
C ILE A 412 -3.80 -4.36 13.71
N TYR A 413 -3.28 -5.35 12.95
CA TYR A 413 -2.76 -6.59 13.52
C TYR A 413 -1.25 -6.85 13.27
N SER A 414 -0.58 -6.11 12.38
CA SER A 414 0.85 -6.31 12.12
C SER A 414 1.71 -5.67 13.20
N ARG A 415 2.66 -6.44 13.74
CA ARG A 415 3.75 -5.91 14.59
C ARG A 415 4.87 -5.25 13.77
N ARG A 416 4.77 -5.25 12.43
CA ARG A 416 5.65 -4.53 11.50
C ARG A 416 4.95 -3.27 11.01
N GLN A 417 4.64 -2.40 11.95
CA GLN A 417 3.86 -1.19 11.74
C GLN A 417 4.54 -0.24 10.74
N LEU A 418 5.87 -0.08 10.81
CA LEU A 418 6.63 0.78 9.90
C LEU A 418 6.57 0.30 8.44
N GLN A 419 6.57 -1.01 8.18
CA GLN A 419 6.43 -1.54 6.81
C GLN A 419 5.05 -1.20 6.23
N THR A 420 4.02 -1.10 7.09
CA THR A 420 2.66 -0.73 6.69
C THR A 420 2.56 0.78 6.43
N VAL A 421 3.08 1.60 7.36
CA VAL A 421 3.13 3.09 7.21
C VAL A 421 3.95 3.52 6.00
N LEU A 422 5.07 2.84 5.70
CA LEU A 422 5.83 3.08 4.47
C LEU A 422 5.04 2.69 3.23
N GLY A 423 4.31 1.56 3.24
CA GLY A 423 3.43 1.17 2.14
C GLY A 423 2.34 2.21 1.86
N GLU A 424 1.62 2.63 2.90
CA GLU A 424 0.61 3.70 2.79
C GLU A 424 1.22 5.03 2.34
N PHE A 425 2.43 5.38 2.78
CA PHE A 425 3.13 6.58 2.27
C PHE A 425 3.45 6.46 0.77
N TRP A 426 3.93 5.31 0.31
CA TRP A 426 4.22 5.09 -1.12
C TRP A 426 2.96 5.17 -1.98
N GLU A 427 1.84 4.58 -1.57
CA GLU A 427 0.56 4.72 -2.28
C GLU A 427 0.07 6.18 -2.26
N ASN A 428 -0.07 6.79 -1.08
CA ASN A 428 -0.58 8.17 -0.95
C ASN A 428 0.28 9.22 -1.67
N HIS A 429 1.59 8.99 -1.81
CA HIS A 429 2.50 9.95 -2.44
C HIS A 429 2.75 9.69 -3.94
N PHE A 430 2.66 8.44 -4.43
CA PHE A 430 3.03 8.09 -5.81
C PHE A 430 1.94 7.37 -6.63
N THR A 431 0.86 6.84 -6.05
CA THR A 431 -0.24 6.25 -6.84
C THR A 431 -1.47 7.15 -6.94
N THR A 432 -1.56 8.20 -6.14
CA THR A 432 -2.64 9.22 -6.19
C THR A 432 -2.46 10.27 -7.30
N ASP A 433 -1.46 10.11 -8.17
CA ASP A 433 -1.28 10.98 -9.35
C ASP A 433 -2.46 10.89 -10.33
N TYR A 434 -3.23 9.79 -10.35
CA TYR A 434 -4.44 9.70 -11.17
C TYR A 434 -5.55 10.63 -10.65
N ASP A 435 -5.94 10.47 -9.38
CA ASP A 435 -7.05 11.24 -8.81
C ASP A 435 -6.75 12.74 -8.78
N LYS A 436 -5.49 13.13 -8.46
CA LYS A 436 -5.04 14.53 -8.52
C LYS A 436 -5.02 15.10 -9.94
N LEU A 437 -4.72 14.27 -10.95
CA LEU A 437 -4.77 14.70 -12.35
C LEU A 437 -6.23 14.86 -12.81
N VAL A 438 -7.14 13.99 -12.38
CA VAL A 438 -8.58 14.13 -12.64
C VAL A 438 -9.11 15.41 -11.99
N GLU A 439 -8.85 15.63 -10.69
CA GLU A 439 -9.27 16.84 -9.96
C GLU A 439 -8.70 18.12 -10.63
N HIS A 440 -7.44 18.09 -11.09
CA HIS A 440 -6.84 19.19 -11.84
C HIS A 440 -7.41 19.39 -13.26
N LEU A 441 -7.90 18.34 -13.91
CA LEU A 441 -8.52 18.42 -15.24
C LEU A 441 -9.99 18.86 -15.17
N GLU A 442 -10.72 18.49 -14.11
CA GLU A 442 -12.07 18.99 -13.83
C GLU A 442 -12.05 20.49 -13.48
N ASP A 443 -10.97 20.99 -12.83
CA ASP A 443 -10.71 22.42 -12.58
C ASP A 443 -10.34 23.23 -13.86
N LEU A 444 -10.31 22.62 -15.04
CA LEU A 444 -9.90 23.23 -16.32
C LEU A 444 -11.01 23.35 -17.39
N GLU A 445 -12.24 22.89 -17.12
CA GLU A 445 -13.42 23.03 -18.01
C GLU A 445 -14.39 24.16 -17.61
#